data_AF-A0A174UJW8-F1
#
_entry.id   AF-A0A174UJW8-F1
#
_cell.length_a   1.000
_cell.length_b   1.000
_cell.length_c   1.000
_cell.angle_alpha   90.00
_cell.angle_beta   90.00
_cell.angle_gamma   90.00
#
_symmetry.space_group_name_H-M   'P 1'
#
loop_
_entity.id
_entity.type
_entity.pdbx_description
1 polymer ?
#
loop_
_entity_poly.entity_id
_entity_poly.type
_entity_poly.pdbx_seq_one_letter_code
_entity_poly.pdbx_strand_id
1 'polypeptide(L)'
;MTLSKKIGSDNVKVRVIKKNGKTFTVTTAEHTHDYKPVYKTVHHDAQGHYETVKVDAWDEYSGFNHNICLRDGRDLTQDFIDSIKNNTYPKLPNQNLTLEDMKRDWGWTEENGWPHYSDDYAIYKEMGVNPDDMKNVPPFGLYMGEQGWNGECDGHNYSLRPYYIHHNATTKQEWKVDKKAYDEKILTGYQCACGKTK
;
A
#
# COMPACT_ATOMS: atom_id res chain seq x y z
N MET A 1 -58.89 21.40 25.56
CA MET A 1 -57.73 20.55 25.88
C MET A 1 -57.36 19.81 24.62
N THR A 2 -56.29 20.25 23.96
CA THR A 2 -55.75 19.55 22.79
C THR A 2 -54.81 18.48 23.33
N LEU A 3 -55.14 17.20 23.11
CA LEU A 3 -54.30 16.08 23.54
C LEU A 3 -53.09 15.98 22.62
N SER A 4 -51.91 16.30 23.15
CA SER A 4 -50.63 16.39 22.43
C SER A 4 -49.83 15.08 22.39
N LYS A 5 -50.46 13.91 22.64
CA LYS A 5 -49.79 12.61 22.62
C LYS A 5 -50.39 11.72 21.53
N LYS A 6 -49.55 11.26 20.59
CA LYS A 6 -49.92 10.24 19.60
C LYS A 6 -50.39 8.98 20.35
N ILE A 7 -51.65 8.63 20.14
CA ILE A 7 -52.34 7.54 20.82
C ILE A 7 -52.02 6.24 20.06
N GLY A 8 -51.26 5.33 20.70
CA GLY A 8 -50.90 4.02 20.15
C GLY A 8 -52.07 3.03 20.09
N SER A 9 -51.84 1.92 19.37
CA SER A 9 -52.74 0.98 18.68
C SER A 9 -53.99 0.46 19.36
N ASP A 10 -54.12 0.53 20.68
CA ASP A 10 -55.12 -0.28 21.36
C ASP A 10 -56.10 0.58 22.12
N ASN A 11 -57.29 0.74 21.52
CA ASN A 11 -58.54 1.19 22.13
C ASN A 11 -58.36 2.05 23.38
N VAL A 12 -57.77 3.23 23.20
CA VAL A 12 -57.43 4.08 24.35
C VAL A 12 -58.71 4.61 24.98
N LYS A 13 -59.01 4.11 26.17
CA LYS A 13 -60.09 4.61 27.03
C LYS A 13 -59.60 5.84 27.77
N VAL A 14 -59.81 7.02 27.19
CA VAL A 14 -59.59 8.28 27.90
C VAL A 14 -60.74 8.47 28.90
N ARG A 15 -60.44 8.42 30.21
CA ARG A 15 -61.38 8.82 31.26
C ARG A 15 -61.12 10.26 31.66
N VAL A 16 -62.03 11.16 31.31
CA VAL A 16 -62.07 12.52 31.85
C VAL A 16 -63.07 12.52 33.01
N ILE A 17 -62.60 12.76 34.23
CA ILE A 17 -63.46 12.83 35.43
C ILE A 17 -63.65 14.30 35.81
N LYS A 18 -64.90 14.78 35.80
CA LYS A 18 -65.29 16.03 36.48
C LYS A 18 -66.15 15.70 37.70
N LYS A 19 -65.88 16.42 38.79
CA LYS A 19 -66.59 16.35 40.07
C LYS A 19 -67.98 16.96 39.90
N ASN A 20 -68.93 16.14 39.43
CA ASN A 20 -70.39 16.19 39.67
C ASN A 20 -71.18 15.35 38.63
N GLY A 21 -71.27 14.04 38.89
CA GLY A 21 -72.52 13.28 38.79
C GLY A 21 -73.16 12.91 37.44
N LYS A 22 -72.65 13.30 36.26
CA LYS A 22 -73.19 12.81 34.98
C LYS A 22 -72.20 11.91 34.23
N THR A 23 -72.59 10.66 34.03
CA THR A 23 -71.86 9.65 33.24
C THR A 23 -72.00 9.95 31.76
N PHE A 24 -70.87 10.04 31.04
CA PHE A 24 -70.86 10.04 29.58
C PHE A 24 -70.47 8.64 29.10
N THR A 25 -71.20 8.13 28.11
CA THR A 25 -70.87 6.90 27.40
C THR A 25 -69.56 7.13 26.65
N VAL A 26 -68.56 6.29 26.89
CA VAL A 26 -67.33 6.27 26.08
C VAL A 26 -67.73 5.71 24.71
N THR A 27 -67.92 6.57 23.72
CA THR A 27 -68.05 6.13 22.34
C THR A 27 -66.64 5.85 21.83
N THR A 28 -66.30 4.58 21.65
CA THR A 28 -65.11 4.18 20.88
C THR A 28 -65.29 4.71 19.47
N ALA A 29 -64.51 5.72 19.09
CA ALA A 29 -64.41 6.12 17.69
C ALA A 29 -63.66 5.00 16.95
N GLU A 30 -64.37 4.27 16.11
CA GLU A 30 -63.74 3.36 15.15
C GLU A 30 -62.93 4.22 14.18
N HIS A 31 -61.63 3.97 14.11
CA HIS A 31 -60.80 4.53 13.05
C HIS A 31 -60.59 3.47 11.99
N THR A 32 -60.71 3.86 10.73
CA THR A 32 -60.36 2.99 9.61
C THR A 32 -58.84 2.88 9.52
N HIS A 33 -58.33 1.65 9.36
CA HIS A 33 -56.90 1.44 9.18
C HIS A 33 -56.48 1.81 7.76
N ASP A 34 -55.69 2.88 7.63
CA ASP A 34 -54.94 3.18 6.41
C ASP A 34 -53.56 2.51 6.51
N TYR A 35 -53.41 1.38 5.81
CA TYR A 35 -52.20 0.56 5.83
C TYR A 35 -51.22 1.04 4.76
N LYS A 36 -50.02 1.47 5.17
CA LYS A 36 -48.95 1.86 4.26
C LYS A 36 -47.90 0.76 4.14
N PRO A 37 -47.32 0.56 2.95
CA PRO A 37 -46.31 -0.47 2.74
C PRO A 37 -45.06 -0.18 3.58
N VAL A 38 -44.51 -1.22 4.19
CA VAL A 38 -43.23 -1.19 4.91
C VAL A 38 -42.23 -2.03 4.13
N TYR A 39 -41.06 -1.45 3.87
CA TYR A 39 -40.00 -2.09 3.10
C TYR A 39 -38.79 -2.36 3.98
N LYS A 40 -38.09 -3.45 3.67
CA LYS A 40 -36.72 -3.71 4.12
C LYS A 40 -35.79 -3.66 2.92
N THR A 41 -34.61 -3.08 3.09
CA THR A 41 -33.54 -3.16 2.10
C THR A 41 -32.70 -4.40 2.38
N VAL A 42 -32.48 -5.23 1.35
CA VAL A 42 -31.55 -6.35 1.37
C VAL A 42 -30.39 -6.02 0.44
N HIS A 43 -29.17 -6.13 0.94
CA HIS A 43 -27.96 -5.93 0.15
C HIS A 43 -27.57 -7.24 -0.54
N HIS A 44 -27.28 -7.16 -1.84
CA HIS A 44 -26.69 -8.25 -2.61
C HIS A 44 -25.28 -7.85 -3.02
N ASP A 45 -24.30 -8.65 -2.63
CA ASP A 45 -22.89 -8.43 -2.98
C ASP A 45 -22.66 -8.60 -4.49
N ALA A 46 -21.56 -8.00 -4.97
CA ALA A 46 -21.12 -8.18 -6.34
C ALA A 46 -20.72 -9.65 -6.59
N GLN A 47 -21.17 -10.20 -7.71
CA GLN A 47 -20.79 -11.54 -8.16
C GLN A 47 -19.84 -11.43 -9.35
N GLY A 48 -18.88 -12.36 -9.41
CA GLY A 48 -17.87 -12.37 -10.45
C GLY A 48 -17.09 -13.67 -10.47
N HIS A 49 -16.06 -13.71 -11.31
CA HIS A 49 -15.11 -14.80 -11.40
C HIS A 49 -13.71 -14.27 -11.74
N TYR A 50 -12.70 -15.12 -11.54
CA TYR A 50 -11.34 -14.82 -11.99
C TYR A 50 -11.14 -15.30 -13.41
N GLU A 51 -10.62 -14.41 -14.27
CA GLU A 51 -10.16 -14.76 -15.60
C GLU A 51 -8.64 -14.73 -15.67
N THR A 52 -8.08 -15.65 -16.46
CA THR A 52 -6.64 -15.64 -16.77
C THR A 52 -6.38 -14.66 -17.89
N VAL A 53 -5.65 -13.58 -17.61
CA VAL A 53 -5.26 -12.56 -18.59
C VAL A 53 -3.78 -12.72 -18.92
N LYS A 54 -3.45 -12.65 -20.21
CA LYS A 54 -2.07 -12.62 -20.69
C LYS A 54 -1.48 -11.23 -20.48
N VAL A 55 -0.27 -11.19 -19.94
CA VAL A 55 0.58 -10.01 -19.90
C VAL A 55 1.68 -10.26 -20.91
N ASP A 56 1.69 -9.47 -21.98
CA ASP A 56 2.70 -9.60 -23.03
C ASP A 56 4.10 -9.29 -22.47
N ALA A 57 5.11 -9.85 -23.14
CA ALA A 57 6.50 -9.54 -22.82
C ALA A 57 6.76 -8.04 -23.03
N TRP A 58 7.57 -7.45 -22.17
CA TRP A 58 7.93 -6.04 -22.26
C TRP A 58 9.34 -5.81 -21.74
N ASP A 59 9.98 -4.78 -22.27
CA ASP A 59 11.31 -4.37 -21.85
C ASP A 59 11.21 -3.17 -20.91
N GLU A 60 11.74 -3.33 -19.70
CA GLU A 60 11.86 -2.24 -18.74
C GLU A 60 13.13 -1.46 -19.01
N TYR A 61 12.99 -0.17 -19.33
CA TYR A 61 14.13 0.73 -19.37
C TYR A 61 14.67 0.94 -17.96
N SER A 62 15.89 0.49 -17.73
CA SER A 62 16.69 0.83 -16.56
C SER A 62 17.95 1.56 -17.02
N GLY A 63 18.55 2.32 -16.12
CA GLY A 63 19.80 2.99 -16.40
C GLY A 63 20.31 3.70 -15.17
N PHE A 64 21.60 3.56 -14.94
CA PHE A 64 22.30 4.25 -13.88
C PHE A 64 23.44 5.08 -14.48
N ASN A 65 23.81 6.17 -13.79
CA ASN A 65 24.95 6.98 -14.21
C ASN A 65 26.22 6.31 -13.71
N HIS A 66 27.05 5.86 -14.64
CA HIS A 66 28.35 5.31 -14.31
C HIS A 66 29.38 6.44 -14.26
N ASN A 67 30.33 6.30 -13.34
CA ASN A 67 31.50 7.14 -13.28
C ASN A 67 32.52 6.59 -14.28
N ILE A 68 32.87 7.38 -15.29
CA ILE A 68 33.84 7.01 -16.31
C ILE A 68 35.14 7.76 -16.02
N CYS A 69 36.23 7.03 -15.92
CA CYS A 69 37.54 7.60 -15.69
C CYS A 69 37.97 8.52 -16.84
N LEU A 70 38.43 9.73 -16.52
CA LEU A 70 38.87 10.68 -17.55
C LEU A 70 40.24 10.32 -18.14
N ARG A 71 41.06 9.55 -17.41
CA ARG A 71 42.41 9.19 -17.84
C ARG A 71 42.44 8.04 -18.84
N ASP A 72 41.74 6.95 -18.54
CA ASP A 72 41.81 5.69 -19.29
C ASP A 72 40.46 5.22 -19.86
N GLY A 73 39.36 5.93 -19.59
CA GLY A 73 38.02 5.58 -20.07
C GLY A 73 37.40 4.36 -19.36
N ARG A 74 38.04 3.84 -18.30
CA ARG A 74 37.48 2.77 -17.46
C ARG A 74 36.11 3.17 -16.94
N ASP A 75 35.18 2.22 -16.96
CA ASP A 75 33.92 2.34 -16.26
C ASP A 75 34.13 1.98 -14.78
N LEU A 76 34.29 3.00 -13.93
CA LEU A 76 34.64 2.86 -12.51
C LEU A 76 33.49 2.25 -11.71
N THR A 77 32.25 2.58 -12.07
CA THR A 77 31.07 1.97 -11.45
C THR A 77 30.99 0.48 -11.76
N GLN A 78 31.19 0.09 -13.02
CA GLN A 78 31.21 -1.32 -13.40
C GLN A 78 32.41 -2.06 -12.78
N ASP A 79 33.60 -1.44 -12.76
CA ASP A 79 34.80 -2.01 -12.15
C ASP A 79 34.61 -2.28 -10.65
N PHE A 80 33.95 -1.37 -9.93
CA PHE A 80 33.57 -1.58 -8.54
C PHE A 80 32.59 -2.75 -8.39
N ILE A 81 31.51 -2.78 -9.18
CA ILE A 81 30.53 -3.88 -9.19
C ILE A 81 31.22 -5.23 -9.43
N ASP A 82 32.09 -5.28 -10.44
CA ASP A 82 32.82 -6.49 -10.82
C ASP A 82 33.79 -6.91 -9.72
N SER A 83 34.40 -5.96 -9.01
CA SER A 83 35.27 -6.26 -7.88
C SER A 83 34.53 -6.95 -6.74
N ILE A 84 33.27 -6.58 -6.48
CA ILE A 84 32.42 -7.22 -5.48
C ILE A 84 32.01 -8.62 -5.94
N LYS A 85 31.49 -8.74 -7.18
CA LYS A 85 31.06 -10.03 -7.75
C LYS A 85 32.20 -11.05 -7.80
N ASN A 86 33.40 -10.59 -8.10
CA ASN A 86 34.60 -11.44 -8.23
C ASN A 86 35.39 -11.56 -6.91
N ASN A 87 34.97 -10.87 -5.84
CA ASN A 87 35.67 -10.83 -4.55
C ASN A 87 37.15 -10.39 -4.69
N THR A 88 37.41 -9.43 -5.58
CA THR A 88 38.75 -8.86 -5.86
C THR A 88 38.94 -7.47 -5.28
N TYR A 89 37.93 -6.90 -4.61
CA TYR A 89 38.10 -5.67 -3.85
C TYR A 89 39.12 -5.87 -2.72
N PRO A 90 39.90 -4.83 -2.36
CA PRO A 90 40.84 -4.92 -1.24
C PRO A 90 40.11 -5.32 0.04
N LYS A 91 40.48 -6.48 0.59
CA LYS A 91 40.00 -6.88 1.91
C LYS A 91 40.69 -6.03 2.96
N LEU A 92 39.88 -5.40 3.81
CA LEU A 92 40.33 -4.44 4.80
C LEU A 92 40.13 -5.01 6.22
N PRO A 93 41.02 -4.71 7.18
CA PRO A 93 42.19 -3.82 7.04
C PRO A 93 43.32 -4.45 6.20
N ASN A 94 44.13 -3.61 5.56
CA ASN A 94 45.32 -4.02 4.80
C ASN A 94 46.54 -3.16 5.16
N GLN A 95 47.67 -3.35 4.47
CA GLN A 95 48.90 -2.62 4.75
C GLN A 95 48.79 -1.10 4.58
N ASN A 96 47.87 -0.63 3.72
CA ASN A 96 47.67 0.78 3.39
C ASN A 96 46.52 1.41 4.17
N LEU A 97 45.62 0.61 4.74
CA LEU A 97 44.47 1.10 5.48
C LEU A 97 44.18 0.21 6.69
N THR A 98 44.54 0.71 7.86
CA THR A 98 44.41 -0.02 9.13
C THR A 98 42.99 0.07 9.70
N LEU A 99 42.67 -0.79 10.67
CA LEU A 99 41.39 -0.73 11.38
C LEU A 99 41.16 0.63 12.05
N GLU A 100 42.23 1.26 12.53
CA GLU A 100 42.16 2.58 13.16
C GLU A 100 41.86 3.67 12.13
N ASP A 101 42.44 3.60 10.93
CA ASP A 101 42.13 4.53 9.83
C ASP A 101 40.68 4.37 9.36
N MET A 102 40.20 3.13 9.25
CA MET A 102 38.80 2.85 8.89
C MET A 102 37.80 3.43 9.91
N LYS A 103 38.09 3.28 11.20
CA LYS A 103 37.25 3.82 12.28
C LYS A 103 37.30 5.35 12.30
N ARG A 104 38.50 5.94 12.21
CA ARG A 104 38.73 7.38 12.33
C ARG A 104 38.22 8.15 11.12
N ASP A 105 38.56 7.70 9.93
CA ASP A 105 38.39 8.50 8.70
C ASP A 105 37.12 8.11 7.94
N TRP A 106 36.63 6.88 8.12
CA TRP A 106 35.52 6.32 7.36
C TRP A 106 34.37 5.77 8.20
N GLY A 107 34.37 5.98 9.52
CA GLY A 107 33.24 5.65 10.39
C GLY A 107 32.88 4.18 10.48
N TRP A 108 33.81 3.27 10.18
CA TRP A 108 33.57 1.83 10.25
C TRP A 108 33.35 1.35 11.70
N THR A 109 32.45 0.37 11.90
CA THR A 109 32.23 -0.27 13.21
C THR A 109 32.11 -1.80 13.09
N GLU A 110 32.41 -2.53 14.17
CA GLU A 110 32.26 -4.00 14.20
C GLU A 110 30.80 -4.45 14.07
N GLU A 111 29.87 -3.68 14.63
CA GLU A 111 28.44 -3.99 14.63
C GLU A 111 27.81 -3.75 13.24
N ASN A 112 28.05 -2.56 12.68
CA ASN A 112 27.35 -2.11 11.47
C ASN A 112 28.20 -2.20 10.19
N GLY A 113 29.50 -2.50 10.30
CA GLY A 113 30.41 -2.52 9.15
C GLY A 113 30.72 -1.11 8.62
N TRP A 114 30.84 -1.00 7.30
CA TRP A 114 31.04 0.27 6.59
C TRP A 114 29.76 1.11 6.54
N PRO A 115 29.86 2.44 6.69
CA PRO A 115 28.75 3.31 6.35
C PRO A 115 28.55 3.33 4.83
N HIS A 116 27.32 3.02 4.42
CA HIS A 116 26.88 3.06 3.04
C HIS A 116 25.98 4.28 2.81
N TYR A 117 26.20 4.96 1.69
CA TYR A 117 25.49 6.18 1.33
C TYR A 117 24.56 5.95 0.14
N SER A 118 23.83 7.00 -0.29
CA SER A 118 22.86 6.92 -1.39
C SER A 118 23.42 6.28 -2.66
N ASP A 119 24.69 6.55 -2.97
CA ASP A 119 25.33 6.07 -4.19
C ASP A 119 25.63 4.57 -4.11
N ASP A 120 26.04 4.08 -2.92
CA ASP A 120 26.21 2.66 -2.65
C ASP A 120 24.89 1.90 -2.82
N TYR A 121 23.80 2.42 -2.25
CA TYR A 121 22.48 1.80 -2.36
C TYR A 121 21.98 1.73 -3.79
N ALA A 122 22.29 2.73 -4.63
CA ALA A 122 21.94 2.70 -6.04
C ALA A 122 22.71 1.60 -6.78
N ILE A 123 24.01 1.44 -6.51
CA ILE A 123 24.83 0.36 -7.03
C ILE A 123 24.32 -1.01 -6.55
N TYR A 124 23.97 -1.16 -5.28
CA TYR A 124 23.44 -2.42 -4.72
C TYR A 124 22.11 -2.81 -5.35
N LYS A 125 21.25 -1.81 -5.62
CA LYS A 125 20.00 -2.01 -6.35
C LYS A 125 20.27 -2.50 -7.77
N GLU A 126 21.24 -1.93 -8.47
CA GLU A 126 21.64 -2.36 -9.80
C GLU A 126 22.22 -3.79 -9.79
N MET A 127 22.98 -4.14 -8.76
CA MET A 127 23.50 -5.50 -8.56
C MET A 127 22.42 -6.52 -8.16
N GLY A 128 21.25 -6.06 -7.69
CA GLY A 128 20.19 -6.94 -7.17
C GLY A 128 20.55 -7.62 -5.85
N VAL A 129 21.35 -6.95 -4.99
CA VAL A 129 21.79 -7.50 -3.70
C VAL A 129 21.11 -6.82 -2.52
N ASN A 130 21.02 -7.52 -1.39
CA ASN A 130 20.56 -6.93 -0.13
C ASN A 130 21.69 -6.06 0.46
N PRO A 131 21.45 -4.79 0.83
CA PRO A 131 22.46 -3.95 1.47
C PRO A 131 23.06 -4.53 2.75
N ASP A 132 22.31 -5.32 3.52
CA ASP A 132 22.81 -5.96 4.74
C ASP A 132 23.97 -6.95 4.46
N ASP A 133 23.96 -7.58 3.28
CA ASP A 133 25.02 -8.48 2.84
C ASP A 133 26.29 -7.72 2.45
N MET A 134 26.17 -6.41 2.19
CA MET A 134 27.27 -5.54 1.75
C MET A 134 27.97 -4.82 2.91
N LYS A 135 27.60 -5.05 4.17
CA LYS A 135 28.19 -4.33 5.33
C LYS A 135 29.72 -4.39 5.43
N ASN A 136 30.34 -5.46 4.91
CA ASN A 136 31.79 -5.65 4.93
C ASN A 136 32.47 -5.28 3.60
N VAL A 137 31.71 -4.85 2.61
CA VAL A 137 32.21 -4.32 1.35
C VAL A 137 32.57 -2.85 1.59
N PRO A 138 33.75 -2.37 1.16
CA PRO A 138 34.08 -0.95 1.30
C PRO A 138 33.13 -0.09 0.46
N PRO A 139 32.81 1.14 0.90
CA PRO A 139 31.88 2.00 0.17
C PRO A 139 32.51 2.46 -1.14
N PHE A 140 31.67 2.73 -2.13
CA PHE A 140 32.04 3.29 -3.42
C PHE A 140 32.78 4.63 -3.26
N GLY A 141 32.45 5.40 -2.23
CA GLY A 141 33.18 6.63 -1.89
C GLY A 141 34.68 6.39 -1.58
N LEU A 142 35.02 5.29 -0.89
CA LEU A 142 36.42 4.91 -0.66
C LEU A 142 37.10 4.55 -1.98
N TYR A 143 36.45 3.70 -2.78
CA TYR A 143 36.95 3.33 -4.09
C TYR A 143 37.25 4.55 -4.98
N MET A 144 36.34 5.52 -5.00
CA MET A 144 36.53 6.76 -5.75
C MET A 144 37.60 7.68 -5.15
N GLY A 145 37.69 7.75 -3.82
CA GLY A 145 38.74 8.51 -3.11
C GLY A 145 40.15 7.98 -3.39
N GLU A 146 40.27 6.66 -3.53
CA GLU A 146 41.50 5.97 -3.91
C GLU A 146 41.76 5.97 -5.42
N GLN A 147 40.99 6.71 -6.22
CA GLN A 147 41.17 6.78 -7.69
C GLN A 147 41.01 5.40 -8.37
N GLY A 148 40.09 4.58 -7.84
CA GLY A 148 39.93 3.18 -8.20
C GLY A 148 40.91 2.28 -7.46
N TRP A 149 40.71 0.96 -7.51
CA TRP A 149 41.53 0.02 -6.74
C TRP A 149 43.03 0.03 -7.10
N ASN A 150 43.38 0.48 -8.31
CA ASN A 150 44.75 0.60 -8.77
C ASN A 150 45.35 2.00 -8.56
N GLY A 151 44.63 2.98 -8.01
CA GLY A 151 45.17 4.31 -7.76
C GLY A 151 45.46 5.12 -9.03
N GLU A 152 44.86 4.71 -10.14
CA GLU A 152 45.25 5.18 -11.46
C GLU A 152 44.26 6.21 -12.02
N CYS A 153 43.01 6.25 -11.59
CA CYS A 153 42.07 7.16 -12.23
C CYS A 153 42.26 8.62 -11.81
N ASP A 154 42.57 9.50 -12.77
CA ASP A 154 42.62 10.95 -12.53
C ASP A 154 41.31 11.61 -12.99
N GLY A 155 40.37 11.79 -12.05
CA GLY A 155 39.07 12.40 -12.29
C GLY A 155 38.06 11.51 -13.04
N HIS A 156 36.78 11.88 -13.00
CA HIS A 156 35.70 11.13 -13.63
C HIS A 156 34.62 12.04 -14.21
N ASN A 157 33.82 11.49 -15.13
CA ASN A 157 32.59 12.11 -15.62
C ASN A 157 31.43 11.10 -15.61
N TYR A 158 30.21 11.61 -15.51
CA TYR A 158 29.02 10.77 -15.55
C TYR A 158 28.66 10.40 -16.97
N SER A 159 28.44 9.10 -17.20
CA SER A 159 27.83 8.60 -18.42
C SER A 159 26.64 7.73 -18.08
N LEU A 160 25.49 8.03 -18.69
CA LEU A 160 24.33 7.16 -18.59
C LEU A 160 24.64 5.83 -19.28
N ARG A 161 24.49 4.72 -18.56
CA ARG A 161 24.55 3.36 -19.12
C ARG A 161 23.13 2.79 -19.13
N PRO A 162 22.40 2.94 -20.25
CA PRO A 162 21.08 2.34 -20.37
C PRO A 162 21.19 0.82 -20.50
N TYR A 163 20.36 0.09 -19.79
CA TYR A 163 20.16 -1.34 -19.98
C TYR A 163 18.68 -1.69 -19.87
N TYR A 164 18.28 -2.77 -20.55
CA TYR A 164 16.88 -3.19 -20.57
C TYR A 164 16.73 -4.50 -19.80
N ILE A 165 15.79 -4.53 -18.87
CA ILE A 165 15.40 -5.77 -18.19
C ILE A 165 14.24 -6.37 -18.99
N HIS A 166 14.47 -7.54 -19.57
CA HIS A 166 13.43 -8.24 -20.32
C HIS A 166 12.49 -8.99 -19.38
N HIS A 167 11.20 -8.64 -19.41
CA HIS A 167 10.14 -9.38 -18.73
C HIS A 167 9.46 -10.31 -19.72
N ASN A 168 9.54 -11.62 -19.47
CA ASN A 168 8.84 -12.62 -20.28
C ASN A 168 7.32 -12.44 -20.19
N ALA A 169 6.60 -12.89 -21.22
CA ALA A 169 5.15 -12.94 -21.18
C ALA A 169 4.68 -13.83 -20.01
N THR A 170 3.72 -13.34 -19.24
CA THR A 170 3.16 -14.06 -18.08
C THR A 170 1.63 -14.08 -18.14
N THR A 171 1.01 -14.76 -17.18
CA THR A 171 -0.43 -14.74 -16.99
C THR A 171 -0.76 -14.33 -15.56
N LYS A 172 -1.78 -13.50 -15.37
CA LYS A 172 -2.31 -13.13 -14.06
C LYS A 172 -3.81 -13.40 -13.97
N GLN A 173 -4.30 -13.61 -12.76
CA GLN A 173 -5.75 -13.69 -12.50
C GLN A 173 -6.29 -12.27 -12.29
N GLU A 174 -7.35 -11.91 -13.02
CA GLU A 174 -8.09 -10.67 -12.80
C GLU A 174 -9.53 -11.00 -12.42
N TRP A 175 -10.06 -10.34 -11.37
CA TRP A 175 -11.47 -10.47 -11.01
C TRP A 175 -12.33 -9.67 -11.98
N LYS A 176 -13.26 -10.34 -12.65
CA LYS A 176 -14.29 -9.72 -13.49
C LYS A 176 -15.62 -9.76 -12.76
N VAL A 177 -16.23 -8.58 -12.63
CA VAL A 177 -17.55 -8.44 -12.01
C VAL A 177 -18.61 -8.73 -13.07
N ASP A 178 -19.32 -9.84 -12.91
CA ASP A 178 -20.43 -10.23 -13.78
C ASP A 178 -21.72 -9.50 -13.39
N LYS A 179 -21.92 -9.29 -12.09
CA LYS A 179 -23.07 -8.59 -11.53
C LYS A 179 -22.61 -7.61 -10.47
N LYS A 180 -22.98 -6.35 -10.63
CA LYS A 180 -22.71 -5.31 -9.63
C LYS A 180 -23.52 -5.59 -8.37
N ALA A 181 -22.97 -5.19 -7.23
CA ALA A 181 -23.72 -5.14 -5.99
C ALA A 181 -24.93 -4.23 -6.15
N TYR A 182 -26.05 -4.60 -5.52
CA TYR A 182 -27.26 -3.80 -5.55
C TYR A 182 -28.10 -3.99 -4.30
N ASP A 183 -28.90 -2.97 -4.00
CA ASP A 183 -29.85 -2.99 -2.91
C ASP A 183 -31.24 -3.27 -3.45
N GLU A 184 -31.89 -4.29 -2.90
CA GLU A 184 -33.25 -4.67 -3.24
C GLU A 184 -34.21 -4.23 -2.13
N LYS A 185 -35.25 -3.48 -2.49
CA LYS A 185 -36.33 -3.13 -1.57
C LYS A 185 -37.42 -4.19 -1.61
N ILE A 186 -37.50 -4.96 -0.53
CA ILE A 186 -38.50 -6.01 -0.36
C ILE A 186 -39.64 -5.48 0.51
N LEU A 187 -40.87 -5.62 0.03
CA LEU A 187 -42.07 -5.33 0.82
C LEU A 187 -42.18 -6.38 1.93
N THR A 188 -42.13 -5.97 3.19
CA THR A 188 -42.18 -6.87 4.35
C THR A 188 -43.56 -6.93 5.01
N GLY A 189 -44.48 -6.06 4.62
CA GLY A 189 -45.83 -6.00 5.14
C GLY A 189 -46.40 -4.59 5.03
N TYR A 190 -47.54 -4.38 5.67
CA TYR A 190 -48.15 -3.06 5.76
C TYR A 190 -48.37 -2.67 7.21
N GLN A 191 -48.12 -1.40 7.54
CA GLN A 191 -48.31 -0.87 8.88
C GLN A 191 -49.24 0.33 8.85
N CYS A 192 -50.21 0.34 9.76
CA CYS A 192 -51.06 1.50 10.01
C CYS A 192 -50.39 2.43 11.03
N ALA A 193 -50.64 3.73 10.94
CA ALA A 193 -50.10 4.73 11.87
C ALA A 193 -50.46 4.46 13.35
N CYS A 194 -51.54 3.71 13.61
CA CYS A 194 -51.89 3.30 14.96
C CYS A 194 -50.97 2.21 15.50
N GLY A 195 -50.23 1.47 14.66
CA GLY A 195 -49.28 0.43 15.08
C GLY A 195 -49.65 -0.98 14.64
N LYS A 196 -50.89 -1.22 14.15
CA LYS A 196 -51.30 -2.53 13.63
C LYS A 196 -50.60 -2.85 12.30
N THR A 197 -50.17 -4.09 12.14
CA THR A 197 -49.53 -4.62 10.93
C THR A 197 -50.41 -5.64 10.21
N LYS A 198 -50.14 -5.88 8.93
CA LYS A 198 -50.74 -6.90 8.06
C LYS A 198 -49.70 -7.48 7.12
#